data_AF-A0A7Z2ZDN6-F1
#
_entry.id   AF-A0A7Z2ZDN6-F1
#
_cell.length_a   1.000
_cell.length_b   1.000
_cell.length_c   1.000
_cell.angle_alpha   90.00
_cell.angle_beta   90.00
_cell.angle_gamma   90.00
#
_symmetry.space_group_name_H-M   'P 1'
#
loop_
_entity.id
_entity.type
_entity.pdbx_description
1 polymer ?
#
loop_
_entity_poly.entity_id
_entity_poly.type
_entity_poly.pdbx_seq_one_letter_code
_entity_poly.pdbx_strand_id
1 'polypeptide(L)'
;MVSDGFINPGWTRRQELEADKLGVDLLVAAGYNSDAMFTLLDKMAIWEERNRTAQGERNALIDQLFMVNDPELEKTRVGELLGGFLDQSAVSVGSFVNKLSQNHDAAEKRYDNLLTYVDAHYAGAPAPALEVKNWQAISKTQKTERIWQGLVQVVEAREGVSRGRLADSEKLMRSAVNPHTTHQNFLRQSFYELRAAQRQKSSMQQNLALGLNGTYPSLTMHVEHTRLAEGNDPATVKQLISTFDQYGRPPTYFQQVITMAEASELSGDVLTLKAECTVKYVGEGIACGDKAAAAKNELSYGRLLQSLAP
;
A
#
# COMPACT_ATOMS: atom_id res chain seq x y z
N MET A 1 3.11 3.94 7.62
CA MET A 1 1.77 3.50 7.21
C MET A 1 1.05 3.08 8.47
N VAL A 2 0.34 4.05 9.04
CA VAL A 2 -0.74 3.84 9.98
C VAL A 2 -1.79 2.98 9.26
N SER A 3 -2.47 2.12 10.00
CA SER A 3 -3.43 1.08 9.60
C SER A 3 -4.53 1.47 8.61
N ASP A 4 -4.71 2.75 8.28
CA ASP A 4 -5.75 3.19 7.36
C ASP A 4 -5.52 2.57 5.98
N GLY A 5 -6.45 1.68 5.61
CA GLY A 5 -6.66 1.27 4.25
C GLY A 5 -5.92 0.00 3.79
N PHE A 6 -5.83 -1.01 4.65
CA PHE A 6 -5.36 -2.34 4.22
C PHE A 6 -6.21 -2.96 3.11
N ILE A 7 -7.55 -2.85 3.21
CA ILE A 7 -8.48 -3.31 2.17
C ILE A 7 -8.57 -2.27 1.05
N ASN A 8 -8.59 -0.98 1.40
CA ASN A 8 -8.56 0.12 0.45
C ASN A 8 -7.76 1.30 1.04
N PRO A 9 -6.59 1.64 0.46
CA PRO A 9 -5.69 2.64 1.05
C PRO A 9 -6.31 4.03 1.26
N GLY A 10 -7.43 4.35 0.58
CA GLY A 10 -8.13 5.64 0.70
C GLY A 10 -9.26 5.67 1.74
N TRP A 11 -9.41 4.64 2.58
CA TRP A 11 -10.45 4.61 3.60
C TRP A 11 -10.01 5.29 4.90
N THR A 12 -10.86 6.16 5.41
CA THR A 12 -10.76 6.67 6.78
C THR A 12 -11.10 5.57 7.78
N ARG A 13 -10.54 5.63 8.99
CA ARG A 13 -10.91 4.77 10.13
C ARG A 13 -12.43 4.57 10.31
N ARG A 14 -13.24 5.61 10.10
CA ARG A 14 -14.71 5.52 10.20
C ARG A 14 -15.28 4.62 9.10
N GLN A 15 -14.77 4.73 7.87
CA GLN A 15 -15.18 3.87 6.76
C GLN A 15 -14.78 2.42 6.99
N GLU A 16 -13.62 2.18 7.61
CA GLU A 16 -13.21 0.82 7.99
C GLU A 16 -14.17 0.18 9.01
N LEU A 17 -14.54 0.91 10.07
CA LEU A 17 -15.48 0.42 11.08
C LEU A 17 -16.86 0.12 10.49
N GLU A 18 -17.37 0.98 9.61
CA GLU A 18 -18.65 0.74 8.93
C GLU A 18 -18.57 -0.42 7.93
N ALA A 19 -17.42 -0.60 7.28
CA ALA A 19 -17.20 -1.72 6.38
C ALA A 19 -17.10 -3.07 7.13
N ASP A 20 -16.53 -3.09 8.33
CA ASP A 20 -16.47 -4.29 9.17
C ASP A 20 -17.88 -4.75 9.57
N LYS A 21 -18.72 -3.80 10.02
CA LYS A 21 -20.13 -4.05 10.36
C LYS A 21 -20.90 -4.57 9.16
N LEU A 22 -20.82 -3.87 8.02
CA LEU A 22 -21.46 -4.30 6.78
C LEU A 22 -20.96 -5.68 6.33
N GLY A 23 -19.68 -5.96 6.50
CA GLY A 23 -19.09 -7.26 6.19
C GLY A 23 -19.69 -8.38 7.04
N VAL A 24 -19.89 -8.16 8.34
CA VAL A 24 -20.60 -9.10 9.21
C VAL A 24 -22.07 -9.24 8.81
N ASP A 25 -22.77 -8.14 8.54
CA ASP A 25 -24.17 -8.18 8.11
C ASP A 25 -24.34 -9.07 6.88
N LEU A 26 -23.44 -8.92 5.91
CA LEU A 26 -23.41 -9.71 4.68
C LEU A 26 -23.09 -11.19 4.95
N LEU A 27 -22.14 -11.50 5.84
CA LEU A 27 -21.82 -12.87 6.21
C LEU A 27 -23.03 -13.55 6.87
N VAL A 28 -23.66 -12.90 7.85
CA VAL A 28 -24.85 -13.42 8.53
C VAL A 28 -26.00 -13.60 7.54
N ALA A 29 -26.29 -12.58 6.73
CA ALA A 29 -27.38 -12.62 5.76
C ALA A 29 -27.20 -13.72 4.70
N ALA A 30 -25.95 -14.00 4.31
CA ALA A 30 -25.62 -15.07 3.37
C ALA A 30 -25.50 -16.46 4.03
N GLY A 31 -25.67 -16.56 5.36
CA GLY A 31 -25.56 -17.82 6.10
C GLY A 31 -24.13 -18.33 6.24
N TYR A 32 -23.12 -17.45 6.12
CA TYR A 32 -21.73 -17.75 6.42
C TYR A 32 -21.44 -17.58 7.92
N ASN A 33 -20.32 -18.15 8.36
CA ASN A 33 -19.81 -17.92 9.71
C ASN A 33 -19.28 -16.47 9.81
N SER A 34 -19.95 -15.64 10.61
CA SER A 34 -19.55 -14.26 10.87
C SER A 34 -18.27 -14.13 11.70
N ASP A 35 -17.92 -15.14 12.49
CA ASP A 35 -16.70 -15.15 13.32
C ASP A 35 -15.42 -15.15 12.46
N ALA A 36 -15.54 -15.56 11.18
CA ALA A 36 -14.48 -15.42 10.19
C ALA A 36 -13.97 -13.97 10.07
N MET A 37 -14.80 -12.96 10.36
CA MET A 37 -14.39 -11.56 10.35
C MET A 37 -13.39 -11.25 11.46
N PHE A 38 -13.56 -11.81 12.66
CA PHE A 38 -12.59 -11.67 13.75
C PHE A 38 -11.26 -12.32 13.40
N THR A 39 -11.30 -13.49 12.74
CA THR A 39 -10.08 -14.13 12.22
C THR A 39 -9.35 -13.25 11.19
N LEU A 40 -10.09 -12.51 10.36
CA LEU A 40 -9.50 -11.55 9.43
C LEU A 40 -8.83 -10.39 10.19
N LEU A 41 -9.53 -9.79 11.16
CA LEU A 41 -8.99 -8.68 11.97
C LEU A 41 -7.75 -9.08 12.76
N ASP A 42 -7.71 -10.30 13.32
CA ASP A 42 -6.51 -10.83 14.00
C ASP A 42 -5.31 -10.93 13.05
N LYS A 43 -5.53 -11.43 11.84
CA LYS A 43 -4.48 -11.52 10.82
C LYS A 43 -4.00 -10.14 10.38
N MET A 44 -4.91 -9.17 10.30
CA MET A 44 -4.56 -7.78 10.03
C MET A 44 -3.71 -7.18 11.15
N ALA A 45 -4.09 -7.40 12.43
CA ALA A 45 -3.32 -6.94 13.58
C ALA A 45 -1.88 -7.49 13.57
N ILE A 46 -1.73 -8.81 13.31
CA ILE A 46 -0.42 -9.46 13.19
C ILE A 46 0.41 -8.84 12.06
N TRP A 47 -0.23 -8.55 10.92
CA TRP A 47 0.44 -7.93 9.78
C TRP A 47 0.87 -6.49 10.09
N GLU A 48 0.00 -5.69 10.71
CA GLU A 48 0.29 -4.31 11.11
C GLU A 48 1.47 -4.24 12.07
N GLU A 49 1.48 -5.10 13.09
CA GLU A 49 2.57 -5.18 14.06
C GLU A 49 3.90 -5.46 13.37
N ARG A 50 3.92 -6.47 12.48
CA ARG A 50 5.13 -6.86 11.73
C ARG A 50 5.62 -5.78 10.76
N ASN A 51 4.71 -4.98 10.22
CA ASN A 51 5.04 -3.86 9.34
C ASN A 51 5.48 -2.63 10.11
N ARG A 52 4.97 -2.40 11.32
CA ARG A 52 5.42 -1.34 12.21
C ARG A 52 6.89 -1.51 12.56
N THR A 53 7.34 -2.74 12.82
CA THR A 53 8.77 -3.04 13.04
C THR A 53 9.64 -2.70 11.81
N ALA A 54 9.17 -2.97 10.60
CA ALA A 54 9.88 -2.63 9.36
C ALA A 54 9.84 -1.12 9.01
N GLN A 55 8.90 -0.37 9.59
CA GLN A 55 8.77 1.08 9.44
C GLN A 55 9.51 1.86 10.53
N GLY A 56 9.66 1.32 11.74
CA GLY A 56 10.46 1.94 12.80
C GLY A 56 11.91 2.20 12.38
N GLU A 57 12.50 1.26 11.64
CA GLU A 57 13.84 1.42 11.03
C GLU A 57 13.88 2.52 9.96
N ARG A 58 12.74 2.82 9.30
CA ARG A 58 12.62 3.88 8.28
C ARG A 58 12.39 5.26 8.89
N ASN A 59 11.59 5.35 9.95
CA ASN A 59 11.32 6.61 10.63
C ASN A 59 12.56 7.13 11.37
N ALA A 60 13.37 6.25 11.96
CA ALA A 60 14.66 6.64 12.55
C ALA A 60 15.63 7.26 11.53
N LEU A 61 15.58 6.84 10.26
CA LEU A 61 16.36 7.42 9.18
C LEU A 61 15.83 8.81 8.77
N ILE A 62 14.51 9.00 8.80
CA ILE A 62 13.86 10.29 8.55
C ILE A 62 14.16 11.27 9.69
N ASP A 63 14.06 10.84 10.94
CA ASP A 63 14.43 11.65 12.11
C ASP A 63 15.91 12.06 12.06
N GLN A 64 16.82 11.18 11.63
CA GLN A 64 18.23 11.54 11.40
C GLN A 64 18.42 12.56 10.28
N LEU A 65 17.62 12.52 9.21
CA LEU A 65 17.68 13.47 8.08
C LEU A 65 17.10 14.85 8.44
N PHE A 66 16.08 14.90 9.31
CA PHE A 66 15.47 16.16 9.80
C PHE A 66 16.20 16.77 11.01
N MET A 67 17.11 16.05 11.65
CA MET A 67 17.98 16.59 12.71
C MET A 67 19.31 17.20 12.20
N VAL A 68 19.57 17.16 10.89
CA VAL A 68 20.71 17.89 10.31
C VAL A 68 20.30 19.36 10.15
N ASN A 69 20.51 20.14 11.21
CA ASN A 69 20.52 21.60 11.14
C ASN A 69 21.63 22.03 10.18
N ASP A 70 21.30 22.25 8.91
CA ASP A 70 22.20 22.82 7.92
C ASP A 70 22.06 24.36 7.92
N PRO A 71 23.03 25.11 8.49
CA PRO A 71 22.94 26.57 8.64
C PRO A 71 23.00 27.35 7.31
N GLU A 72 23.18 26.66 6.17
CA GLU A 72 23.06 27.26 4.83
C GLU A 72 21.59 27.40 4.37
N LEU A 73 20.66 26.56 4.87
CA LEU A 73 19.25 26.59 4.48
C LEU A 73 18.50 27.80 5.06
N GLU A 74 18.93 28.28 6.23
CA GLU A 74 18.35 29.43 6.96
C GLU A 74 18.45 30.75 6.17
N LYS A 75 19.43 30.85 5.25
CA LYS A 75 19.72 32.09 4.50
C LYS A 75 18.93 32.24 3.20
N THR A 76 18.07 31.29 2.86
CA THR A 76 17.22 31.37 1.67
C THR A 76 15.84 31.92 2.01
N ARG A 77 15.14 32.52 1.04
CA ARG A 77 13.76 33.05 1.17
C ARG A 77 12.74 31.98 1.64
N VAL A 78 13.13 30.71 1.60
CA VAL A 78 12.40 29.54 2.11
C VAL A 78 12.61 29.36 3.62
N GLY A 79 13.78 29.71 4.16
CA GLY A 79 14.10 29.71 5.59
C GLY A 79 13.27 30.73 6.39
N GLU A 80 12.99 31.90 5.83
CA GLU A 80 12.11 32.91 6.46
C GLU A 80 10.63 32.47 6.53
N LEU A 81 10.16 31.72 5.53
CA LEU A 81 8.79 31.18 5.47
C LEU A 81 8.59 29.97 6.40
N LEU A 82 9.63 29.14 6.54
CA LEU A 82 9.61 27.99 7.46
C LEU A 82 9.88 28.40 8.92
N GLY A 83 10.75 29.39 9.15
CA GLY A 83 11.03 29.93 10.49
C GLY A 83 9.79 30.52 11.14
N GLY A 84 8.97 31.25 10.38
CA GLY A 84 7.69 31.78 10.88
C GLY A 84 6.61 30.72 11.18
N PHE A 85 6.72 29.53 10.58
CA PHE A 85 5.77 28.42 10.78
C PHE A 85 6.21 27.44 11.89
N LEU A 86 7.53 27.32 12.11
CA LEU A 86 8.12 26.44 13.12
C LEU A 86 8.19 27.10 14.51
N ASP A 87 8.36 28.42 14.59
CA ASP A 87 8.38 29.14 15.89
C ASP A 87 7.04 29.06 16.65
N GLN A 88 5.92 28.83 15.95
CA GLN A 88 4.61 28.61 16.58
C GLN A 88 4.30 27.14 16.93
N SER A 89 5.13 26.18 16.50
CA SER A 89 4.88 24.74 16.69
C SER A 89 5.96 24.00 17.50
N ALA A 90 7.06 24.68 17.86
CA ALA A 90 8.23 24.08 18.51
C ALA A 90 8.01 23.52 19.93
N VAL A 91 6.85 23.70 20.56
CA VAL A 91 6.59 23.17 21.92
C VAL A 91 5.89 21.79 21.94
N SER A 92 5.43 21.22 20.81
CA SER A 92 4.64 19.98 20.87
C SER A 92 5.14 18.78 20.06
N VAL A 93 6.11 18.91 19.15
CA VAL A 93 6.43 17.85 18.18
C VAL A 93 6.98 16.58 18.84
N GLY A 94 7.91 16.71 19.81
CA GLY A 94 8.52 15.54 20.48
C GLY A 94 7.53 14.70 21.30
N SER A 95 6.47 15.31 21.84
CA SER A 95 5.42 14.61 22.59
C SER A 95 4.33 14.00 21.69
N PHE A 96 4.16 14.54 20.48
CA PHE A 96 3.12 14.11 19.54
C PHE A 96 3.55 12.85 18.79
N VAL A 97 4.83 12.74 18.44
CA VAL A 97 5.40 11.57 17.74
C VAL A 97 5.44 10.34 18.65
N ASN A 98 5.77 10.50 19.95
CA ASN A 98 5.70 9.40 20.92
C ASN A 98 4.27 8.93 21.22
N LYS A 99 3.25 9.77 21.01
CA LYS A 99 1.83 9.36 21.06
C LYS A 99 1.35 8.68 19.77
N LEU A 100 2.02 8.92 18.64
CA LEU A 100 1.64 8.34 17.35
C LEU A 100 2.21 6.92 17.17
N SER A 101 3.37 6.62 17.77
CA SER A 101 4.03 5.31 17.67
C SER A 101 3.63 4.30 18.77
N GLN A 102 2.90 4.73 19.80
CA GLN A 102 2.43 3.87 20.92
C GLN A 102 0.93 3.55 20.86
N ASN A 103 0.36 3.34 19.67
CA ASN A 103 -1.05 2.95 19.56
C ASN A 103 -1.16 1.54 18.95
N HIS A 104 -1.35 0.55 19.83
CA HIS A 104 -1.78 -0.82 19.51
C HIS A 104 -3.20 -0.89 18.88
N ASP A 105 -3.77 0.22 18.43
CA ASP A 105 -5.19 0.51 18.59
C ASP A 105 -6.03 0.56 17.29
N ALA A 106 -5.54 0.05 16.17
CA ALA A 106 -6.32 0.09 14.93
C ALA A 106 -7.18 -1.16 14.75
N ALA A 107 -6.53 -2.30 14.48
CA ALA A 107 -7.21 -3.58 14.35
C ALA A 107 -7.89 -4.04 15.67
N GLU A 108 -7.24 -3.81 16.82
CA GLU A 108 -7.80 -4.17 18.14
C GLU A 108 -9.07 -3.36 18.47
N LYS A 109 -9.07 -2.04 18.25
CA LYS A 109 -10.29 -1.23 18.43
C LYS A 109 -11.39 -1.56 17.42
N ARG A 110 -11.02 -1.96 16.19
CA ARG A 110 -11.98 -2.46 15.20
C ARG A 110 -12.59 -3.79 15.65
N TYR A 111 -11.79 -4.67 16.23
CA TYR A 111 -12.23 -5.92 16.85
C TYR A 111 -13.25 -5.67 17.97
N ASP A 112 -12.90 -4.84 18.95
CA ASP A 112 -13.79 -4.55 20.10
C ASP A 112 -15.10 -3.88 19.65
N ASN A 113 -15.02 -2.97 18.67
CA ASN A 113 -16.20 -2.32 18.12
C ASN A 113 -17.11 -3.32 17.39
N LEU A 114 -16.52 -4.21 16.60
CA LEU A 114 -17.25 -5.23 15.87
C LEU A 114 -17.86 -6.26 16.83
N LEU A 115 -17.16 -6.64 17.90
CA LEU A 115 -17.67 -7.53 18.93
C LEU A 115 -18.91 -6.93 19.60
N THR A 116 -18.83 -5.67 20.01
CA THR A 116 -19.96 -4.94 20.60
C THR A 116 -21.16 -4.89 19.64
N TYR A 117 -20.90 -4.70 18.34
CA TYR A 117 -21.95 -4.69 17.31
C TYR A 117 -22.59 -6.07 17.12
N VAL A 118 -21.79 -7.13 17.03
CA VAL A 118 -22.26 -8.51 16.92
C VAL A 118 -23.10 -8.90 18.13
N ASP A 119 -22.65 -8.58 19.35
CA ASP A 119 -23.39 -8.86 20.57
C ASP A 119 -24.74 -8.13 20.62
N ALA A 120 -24.80 -6.89 20.11
CA ALA A 120 -26.02 -6.10 20.09
C ALA A 120 -27.04 -6.57 19.03
N HIS A 121 -26.56 -6.97 17.84
CA HIS A 121 -27.41 -7.20 16.67
C HIS A 121 -27.58 -8.68 16.29
N TYR A 122 -26.68 -9.54 16.74
CA TYR A 122 -26.54 -10.93 16.29
C TYR A 122 -26.27 -11.94 17.41
N ALA A 123 -26.57 -11.62 18.68
CA ALA A 123 -26.34 -12.51 19.84
C ALA A 123 -26.88 -13.94 19.68
N GLY A 124 -27.96 -14.11 18.91
CA GLY A 124 -28.58 -15.42 18.63
C GLY A 124 -28.40 -15.90 17.18
N ALA A 125 -27.57 -15.23 16.38
CA ALA A 125 -27.33 -15.65 15.01
C ALA A 125 -26.58 -16.99 14.99
N PRO A 126 -26.91 -17.90 14.08
CA PRO A 126 -26.16 -19.15 13.94
C PRO A 126 -24.73 -18.84 13.47
N ALA A 127 -23.74 -19.43 14.13
CA ALA A 127 -22.35 -19.49 13.69
C ALA A 127 -22.09 -20.87 13.06
N PRO A 128 -22.47 -21.10 11.78
CA PRO A 128 -22.23 -22.38 11.13
C PRO A 128 -20.73 -22.68 11.08
N ALA A 129 -20.33 -23.94 10.92
CA ALA A 129 -18.92 -24.26 10.74
C ALA A 129 -18.35 -23.55 9.50
N LEU A 130 -17.06 -23.18 9.55
CA LEU A 130 -16.37 -22.62 8.39
C LEU A 130 -16.44 -23.60 7.21
N GLU A 131 -17.01 -23.14 6.09
CA GLU A 131 -17.10 -23.93 4.86
C GLU A 131 -15.73 -23.97 4.18
N VAL A 132 -15.02 -25.09 4.34
CA VAL A 132 -13.65 -25.27 3.84
C VAL A 132 -13.55 -26.25 2.67
N LYS A 133 -14.62 -26.95 2.30
CA LYS A 133 -14.56 -28.05 1.32
C LYS A 133 -14.10 -27.55 -0.05
N ASN A 134 -14.67 -26.44 -0.51
CA ASN A 134 -14.30 -25.85 -1.80
C ASN A 134 -12.85 -25.36 -1.80
N TRP A 135 -12.41 -24.72 -0.71
CA TRP A 135 -11.01 -24.32 -0.56
C TRP A 135 -10.08 -25.52 -0.58
N GLN A 136 -10.37 -26.56 0.20
CA GLN A 136 -9.56 -27.79 0.25
C GLN A 136 -9.51 -28.51 -1.10
N ALA A 137 -10.61 -28.49 -1.87
CA ALA A 137 -10.64 -29.06 -3.21
C ALA A 137 -9.73 -28.31 -4.18
N ILE A 138 -9.69 -26.98 -4.10
CA ILE A 138 -8.91 -26.13 -4.99
C ILE A 138 -7.44 -26.03 -4.53
N SER A 139 -7.18 -25.95 -3.23
CA SER A 139 -5.85 -25.75 -2.66
C SER A 139 -4.90 -26.91 -2.96
N LYS A 140 -5.45 -28.11 -3.07
CA LYS A 140 -4.69 -29.34 -3.38
C LYS A 140 -4.48 -29.58 -4.88
N THR A 141 -4.98 -28.70 -5.76
CA THR A 141 -4.78 -28.88 -7.20
C THR A 141 -3.35 -28.54 -7.59
N GLN A 142 -2.83 -29.21 -8.63
CA GLN A 142 -1.50 -28.90 -9.19
C GLN A 142 -1.41 -27.45 -9.68
N LYS A 143 -2.52 -26.87 -10.14
CA LYS A 143 -2.59 -25.45 -10.52
C LYS A 143 -2.30 -24.55 -9.32
N THR A 144 -2.99 -24.77 -8.20
CA THR A 144 -2.80 -23.95 -6.99
C THR A 144 -1.41 -24.13 -6.42
N GLU A 145 -0.89 -25.36 -6.38
CA GLU A 145 0.49 -25.64 -5.93
C GLU A 145 1.52 -24.86 -6.77
N ARG A 146 1.40 -24.86 -8.10
CA ARG A 146 2.30 -24.09 -8.98
C ARG A 146 2.20 -22.58 -8.78
N ILE A 147 0.99 -22.06 -8.54
CA ILE A 147 0.80 -20.65 -8.23
C ILE A 147 1.46 -20.32 -6.88
N TRP A 148 1.24 -21.16 -5.88
CA TRP A 148 1.79 -20.99 -4.53
C TRP A 148 3.32 -21.03 -4.52
N GLN A 149 3.93 -22.04 -5.16
CA GLN A 149 5.38 -22.13 -5.30
C GLN A 149 5.97 -20.92 -6.02
N GLY A 150 5.33 -20.49 -7.13
CA GLY A 150 5.77 -19.28 -7.83
C GLY A 150 5.69 -18.04 -6.94
N LEU A 151 4.66 -17.94 -6.11
CA LEU A 151 4.47 -16.82 -5.18
C LEU A 151 5.54 -16.79 -4.08
N VAL A 152 5.89 -17.94 -3.50
CA VAL A 152 7.00 -18.08 -2.55
C VAL A 152 8.34 -17.67 -3.19
N GLN A 153 8.60 -18.12 -4.42
CA GLN A 153 9.82 -17.75 -5.16
C GLN A 153 9.90 -16.25 -5.43
N VAL A 154 8.79 -15.60 -5.78
CA VAL A 154 8.76 -14.15 -6.00
C VAL A 154 9.05 -13.39 -4.71
N VAL A 155 8.48 -13.84 -3.59
CA VAL A 155 8.75 -13.26 -2.27
C VAL A 155 10.24 -13.34 -1.92
N GLU A 156 10.83 -14.52 -2.04
CA GLU A 156 12.25 -14.74 -1.76
C GLU A 156 13.12 -13.89 -2.69
N ALA A 157 12.73 -13.78 -3.96
CA ALA A 157 13.43 -12.95 -4.93
C ALA A 157 13.36 -11.45 -4.57
N ARG A 158 12.21 -10.91 -4.14
CA ARG A 158 12.11 -9.50 -3.70
C ARG A 158 13.02 -9.23 -2.50
N GLU A 159 13.08 -10.15 -1.55
CA GLU A 159 14.03 -10.05 -0.44
C GLU A 159 15.48 -10.09 -0.94
N GLY A 160 15.79 -10.98 -1.88
CA GLY A 160 17.08 -11.01 -2.57
C GLY A 160 17.44 -9.68 -3.25
N VAL A 161 16.50 -9.05 -3.95
CA VAL A 161 16.67 -7.71 -4.56
C VAL A 161 17.02 -6.67 -3.51
N SER A 162 16.30 -6.63 -2.39
CA SER A 162 16.59 -5.68 -1.30
C SER A 162 17.98 -5.85 -0.68
N ARG A 163 18.54 -7.05 -0.77
CA ARG A 163 19.90 -7.40 -0.31
C ARG A 163 20.96 -7.35 -1.42
N GLY A 164 20.61 -6.85 -2.60
CA GLY A 164 21.52 -6.75 -3.76
C GLY A 164 21.85 -8.06 -4.46
N ARG A 165 21.18 -9.18 -4.12
CA ARG A 165 21.39 -10.50 -4.75
C ARG A 165 20.62 -10.64 -6.07
N LEU A 166 20.93 -9.77 -7.04
CA LEU A 166 20.11 -9.60 -8.24
C LEU A 166 20.06 -10.84 -9.14
N ALA A 167 21.18 -11.56 -9.30
CA ALA A 167 21.25 -12.73 -10.17
C ALA A 167 20.41 -13.91 -9.64
N ASP A 168 20.53 -14.22 -8.34
CA ASP A 168 19.74 -15.27 -7.69
C ASP A 168 18.24 -14.92 -7.70
N SER A 169 17.93 -13.65 -7.44
CA SER A 169 16.56 -13.13 -7.49
C SER A 169 15.95 -13.28 -8.88
N GLU A 170 16.73 -12.98 -9.93
CA GLU A 170 16.28 -13.19 -11.30
C GLU A 170 15.98 -14.66 -11.60
N LYS A 171 16.84 -15.57 -11.14
CA LYS A 171 16.62 -17.02 -11.30
C LYS A 171 15.31 -17.45 -10.66
N LEU A 172 15.07 -17.04 -9.41
CA LEU A 172 13.83 -17.33 -8.68
C LEU A 172 12.59 -16.76 -9.39
N MET A 173 12.62 -15.49 -9.81
CA MET A 173 11.48 -14.89 -10.52
C MET A 173 11.21 -15.57 -11.86
N ARG A 174 12.24 -16.00 -12.58
CA ARG A 174 12.07 -16.75 -13.84
C ARG A 174 11.43 -18.11 -13.61
N SER A 175 11.82 -18.82 -12.54
CA SER A 175 11.18 -20.09 -12.15
C SER A 175 9.71 -19.93 -11.78
N ALA A 176 9.31 -18.76 -11.29
CA ALA A 176 7.92 -18.46 -10.95
C ALA A 176 7.02 -18.22 -12.17
N VAL A 177 7.58 -18.05 -13.39
CA VAL A 177 6.80 -17.82 -14.62
C VAL A 177 6.21 -19.13 -15.14
N ASN A 178 4.88 -19.21 -15.18
CA ASN A 178 4.13 -20.33 -15.75
C ASN A 178 2.81 -19.84 -16.38
N PRO A 179 2.03 -20.69 -17.06
CA PRO A 179 0.78 -20.29 -17.73
C PRO A 179 -0.27 -19.62 -16.82
N HIS A 180 -0.17 -19.78 -15.50
CA HIS A 180 -1.10 -19.19 -14.53
C HIS A 180 -0.55 -17.93 -13.84
N THR A 181 0.76 -17.70 -13.92
CA THR A 181 1.44 -16.59 -13.23
C THR A 181 1.99 -15.53 -14.18
N THR A 182 2.06 -15.83 -15.48
CA THR A 182 2.71 -14.96 -16.49
C THR A 182 2.10 -13.55 -16.60
N HIS A 183 0.86 -13.31 -16.19
CA HIS A 183 0.27 -11.96 -16.17
C HIS A 183 -0.11 -11.50 -14.75
N GLN A 184 0.35 -12.21 -13.72
CA GLN A 184 0.03 -11.85 -12.35
C GLN A 184 0.81 -10.61 -11.95
N ASN A 185 0.11 -9.60 -11.43
CA ASN A 185 0.68 -8.30 -11.10
C ASN A 185 1.87 -8.41 -10.17
N PHE A 186 1.74 -9.21 -9.11
CA PHE A 186 2.79 -9.31 -8.12
C PHE A 186 4.11 -9.83 -8.71
N LEU A 187 4.03 -10.84 -9.59
CA LEU A 187 5.20 -11.33 -10.32
C LEU A 187 5.79 -10.25 -11.23
N ARG A 188 4.94 -9.57 -12.01
CA ARG A 188 5.38 -8.55 -12.96
C ARG A 188 5.92 -7.30 -12.29
N GLN A 189 5.37 -6.92 -11.15
CA GLN A 189 5.85 -5.79 -10.35
C GLN A 189 7.22 -6.11 -9.75
N SER A 190 7.39 -7.34 -9.27
CA SER A 190 8.67 -7.79 -8.74
C SER A 190 9.74 -7.86 -9.82
N PHE A 191 9.39 -8.32 -11.03
CA PHE A 191 10.30 -8.21 -12.17
C PHE A 191 10.62 -6.75 -12.50
N TYR A 192 9.62 -5.86 -12.52
CA TYR A 192 9.85 -4.44 -12.75
C TYR A 192 10.88 -3.85 -11.76
N GLU A 193 10.71 -4.11 -10.47
CA GLU A 193 11.62 -3.68 -9.39
C GLU A 193 13.04 -4.27 -9.57
N LEU A 194 13.14 -5.58 -9.88
CA LEU A 194 14.41 -6.23 -10.19
C LEU A 194 15.10 -5.57 -11.40
N ARG A 195 14.36 -5.31 -12.48
CA ARG A 195 14.90 -4.68 -13.69
C ARG A 195 15.31 -3.23 -13.43
N ALA A 196 14.61 -2.52 -12.56
CA ALA A 196 15.01 -1.19 -12.09
C ALA A 196 16.35 -1.26 -11.34
N ALA A 197 16.52 -2.21 -10.41
CA ALA A 197 17.77 -2.43 -9.69
C ALA A 197 18.93 -2.81 -10.64
N GLN A 198 18.63 -3.54 -11.72
CA GLN A 198 19.59 -3.88 -12.79
C GLN A 198 19.80 -2.76 -13.82
N ARG A 199 19.08 -1.64 -13.71
CA ARG A 199 19.09 -0.51 -14.68
C ARG A 199 18.68 -0.92 -16.11
N GLN A 200 17.77 -1.88 -16.25
CA GLN A 200 17.31 -2.42 -17.53
C GLN A 200 15.96 -1.80 -17.96
N LYS A 201 15.96 -0.54 -18.43
CA LYS A 201 14.74 0.24 -18.76
C LYS A 201 13.80 -0.48 -19.73
N SER A 202 14.30 -1.11 -20.79
CA SER A 202 13.46 -1.84 -21.75
C SER A 202 12.75 -3.04 -21.13
N SER A 203 13.43 -3.78 -20.25
CA SER A 203 12.86 -4.91 -19.53
C SER A 203 11.89 -4.48 -18.43
N MET A 204 12.07 -3.28 -17.86
CA MET A 204 11.06 -2.66 -16.98
C MET A 204 9.76 -2.44 -17.75
N GLN A 205 9.82 -1.76 -18.91
CA GLN A 205 8.65 -1.50 -19.76
C GLN A 205 7.94 -2.80 -20.18
N GLN A 206 8.70 -3.83 -20.56
CA GLN A 206 8.13 -5.12 -20.92
C GLN A 206 7.34 -5.76 -19.78
N ASN A 207 7.84 -5.69 -18.54
CA ASN A 207 7.12 -6.28 -17.41
C ASN A 207 5.89 -5.46 -17.01
N LEU A 208 5.93 -4.14 -17.14
CA LEU A 208 4.73 -3.30 -16.98
C LEU A 208 3.66 -3.67 -18.01
N ALA A 209 4.02 -3.78 -19.29
CA ALA A 209 3.09 -4.19 -20.34
C ALA A 209 2.48 -5.58 -20.08
N LEU A 210 3.28 -6.54 -19.63
CA LEU A 210 2.79 -7.87 -19.28
C LEU A 210 1.85 -7.86 -18.06
N GLY A 211 2.10 -6.99 -17.08
CA GLY A 211 1.24 -6.80 -15.90
C GLY A 211 -0.07 -6.10 -16.24
N LEU A 212 -0.04 -5.10 -17.13
CA LEU A 212 -1.22 -4.39 -17.63
C LEU A 212 -2.17 -5.30 -18.44
N ASN A 213 -1.66 -6.40 -19.00
CA ASN A 213 -2.47 -7.44 -19.66
C ASN A 213 -3.07 -8.45 -18.67
N GLY A 214 -2.84 -8.31 -17.36
CA GLY A 214 -3.43 -9.15 -16.32
C GLY A 214 -4.92 -8.87 -16.12
N THR A 215 -5.63 -9.78 -15.44
CA THR A 215 -7.07 -9.65 -15.19
C THR A 215 -7.41 -8.44 -14.32
N TYR A 216 -6.53 -8.03 -13.41
CA TYR A 216 -6.76 -6.94 -12.46
C TYR A 216 -5.52 -6.05 -12.27
N PRO A 217 -5.03 -5.32 -13.28
CA PRO A 217 -3.72 -4.65 -13.22
C PRO A 217 -3.58 -3.68 -12.05
N SER A 218 -2.59 -3.84 -11.17
CA SER A 218 -2.45 -2.97 -9.99
C SER A 218 -2.23 -1.50 -10.38
N LEU A 219 -2.72 -0.54 -9.59
CA LEU A 219 -2.48 0.89 -9.81
C LEU A 219 -0.98 1.23 -9.99
N THR A 220 -0.08 0.59 -9.23
CA THR A 220 1.37 0.73 -9.39
C THR A 220 1.82 0.52 -10.83
N MET A 221 1.26 -0.48 -11.53
CA MET A 221 1.60 -0.77 -12.93
C MET A 221 1.23 0.40 -13.84
N HIS A 222 0.04 0.97 -13.65
CA HIS A 222 -0.42 2.12 -14.42
C HIS A 222 0.46 3.35 -14.17
N VAL A 223 0.73 3.65 -12.90
CA VAL A 223 1.55 4.79 -12.49
C VAL A 223 2.98 4.69 -13.07
N GLU A 224 3.62 3.53 -12.89
CA GLU A 224 4.98 3.31 -13.38
C GLU A 224 5.05 3.26 -14.91
N HIS A 225 4.00 2.76 -15.58
CA HIS A 225 3.92 2.75 -17.03
C HIS A 225 3.86 4.16 -17.60
N THR A 226 2.98 5.01 -17.06
CA THR A 226 2.89 6.42 -17.44
C THR A 226 4.21 7.16 -17.16
N ARG A 227 4.84 6.89 -16.02
CA ARG A 227 6.13 7.49 -15.66
C ARG A 227 7.25 7.10 -16.63
N LEU A 228 7.32 5.84 -17.06
CA LEU A 228 8.34 5.37 -18.01
C LEU A 228 8.08 5.79 -19.45
N ALA A 229 6.84 6.11 -19.82
CA ALA A 229 6.48 6.69 -21.10
C ALA A 229 6.91 8.17 -21.24
N GLU A 230 7.69 8.69 -20.28
CA GLU A 230 8.15 10.08 -20.21
C GLU A 230 7.01 11.09 -20.06
N GLY A 231 5.90 10.66 -19.45
CA GLY A 231 5.03 11.43 -18.55
C GLY A 231 4.42 12.77 -19.01
N ASN A 232 4.69 13.23 -20.23
CA ASN A 232 4.34 14.57 -20.68
C ASN A 232 3.12 14.57 -21.60
N ASP A 233 2.70 13.41 -22.13
CA ASP A 233 1.48 13.31 -22.93
C ASP A 233 0.24 13.52 -22.05
N PRO A 234 -0.52 14.63 -22.24
CA PRO A 234 -1.68 14.93 -21.42
C PRO A 234 -2.78 13.88 -21.52
N ALA A 235 -2.90 13.18 -22.66
CA ALA A 235 -3.90 12.12 -22.81
C ALA A 235 -3.59 10.91 -21.92
N THR A 236 -2.33 10.47 -21.91
CA THR A 236 -1.87 9.38 -21.03
C THR A 236 -2.03 9.74 -19.55
N VAL A 237 -1.71 10.97 -19.15
CA VAL A 237 -1.86 11.40 -17.75
C VAL A 237 -3.34 11.52 -17.35
N LYS A 238 -4.22 11.99 -18.23
CA LYS A 238 -5.68 11.97 -17.98
C LYS A 238 -6.21 10.55 -17.81
N GLN A 239 -5.74 9.60 -18.61
CA GLN A 239 -6.09 8.20 -18.44
C GLN A 239 -5.61 7.65 -17.09
N LEU A 240 -4.42 8.06 -16.64
CA LEU A 240 -3.93 7.71 -15.31
C LEU A 240 -4.81 8.30 -14.21
N ILE A 241 -5.24 9.56 -14.31
CA ILE A 241 -6.14 10.19 -13.33
C ILE A 241 -7.48 9.44 -13.27
N SER A 242 -8.08 9.11 -14.42
CA SER A 242 -9.29 8.29 -14.47
C SER A 242 -9.10 6.92 -13.81
N THR A 243 -7.94 6.30 -14.04
CA THR A 243 -7.58 5.02 -13.38
C THR A 243 -7.43 5.22 -11.87
N PHE A 244 -6.74 6.27 -11.43
CA PHE A 244 -6.57 6.62 -10.03
C PHE A 244 -7.92 6.78 -9.31
N ASP A 245 -8.91 7.37 -9.99
CA ASP A 245 -10.29 7.51 -9.51
C ASP A 245 -10.98 6.16 -9.33
N GLN A 246 -10.84 5.25 -10.32
CA GLN A 246 -11.39 3.89 -10.25
C GLN A 246 -10.80 3.08 -9.09
N TYR A 247 -9.53 3.33 -8.76
CA TYR A 247 -8.84 2.71 -7.62
C TYR A 247 -9.15 3.41 -6.27
N GLY A 248 -10.04 4.40 -6.25
CA GLY A 248 -10.48 5.08 -5.03
C GLY A 248 -9.49 6.11 -4.49
N ARG A 249 -8.59 6.62 -5.34
CA ARG A 249 -7.59 7.66 -5.01
C ARG A 249 -6.76 7.33 -3.76
N PRO A 250 -5.98 6.24 -3.75
CA PRO A 250 -5.14 5.89 -2.61
C PRO A 250 -4.12 7.01 -2.26
N PRO A 251 -3.99 7.40 -0.97
CA PRO A 251 -3.19 8.53 -0.50
C PRO A 251 -1.73 8.47 -0.96
N THR A 252 -1.17 7.26 -1.01
CA THR A 252 0.24 7.00 -1.38
C THR A 252 0.61 7.43 -2.80
N TYR A 253 -0.37 7.60 -3.70
CA TYR A 253 -0.12 7.95 -5.11
C TYR A 253 -0.44 9.40 -5.48
N PHE A 254 -1.09 10.18 -4.60
CA PHE A 254 -1.47 11.56 -4.91
C PHE A 254 -0.28 12.39 -5.42
N GLN A 255 0.84 12.36 -4.70
CA GLN A 255 2.01 13.15 -5.09
C GLN A 255 2.53 12.77 -6.48
N GLN A 256 2.57 11.47 -6.80
CA GLN A 256 3.07 11.00 -8.09
C GLN A 256 2.12 11.40 -9.23
N VAL A 257 0.81 11.25 -9.03
CA VAL A 257 -0.21 11.63 -10.02
C VAL A 257 -0.23 13.15 -10.21
N ILE A 258 -0.17 13.94 -9.14
CA ILE A 258 -0.07 15.40 -9.19
C ILE A 258 1.17 15.83 -9.97
N THR A 259 2.34 15.24 -9.67
CA THR A 259 3.60 15.59 -10.34
C THR A 259 3.53 15.33 -11.85
N MET A 260 2.90 14.22 -12.28
CA MET A 260 2.71 13.93 -13.71
C MET A 260 1.68 14.88 -14.34
N ALA A 261 0.60 15.23 -13.63
CA ALA A 261 -0.38 16.20 -14.11
C ALA A 261 0.21 17.61 -14.27
N GLU A 262 1.10 18.03 -13.37
CA GLU A 262 1.87 19.28 -13.47
C GLU A 262 2.79 19.26 -14.70
N ALA A 263 3.53 18.17 -14.90
CA ALA A 263 4.43 18.00 -16.05
C ALA A 263 3.68 18.00 -17.40
N SER A 264 2.42 17.56 -17.42
CA SER A 264 1.53 17.58 -18.59
C SER A 264 0.65 18.83 -18.70
N GLU A 265 0.91 19.88 -17.90
CA GLU A 265 0.17 21.15 -17.94
C GLU A 265 -1.34 21.03 -17.69
N LEU A 266 -1.77 19.99 -16.97
CA LEU A 266 -3.18 19.73 -16.62
C LEU A 266 -3.64 20.53 -15.39
N SER A 267 -3.52 21.86 -15.46
CA SER A 267 -3.71 22.78 -14.33
C SER A 267 -5.04 22.61 -13.57
N GLY A 268 -6.16 22.35 -14.26
CA GLY A 268 -7.45 22.11 -13.62
C GLY A 268 -7.50 20.81 -12.82
N ASP A 269 -6.90 19.75 -13.34
CA ASP A 269 -6.80 18.45 -12.66
C ASP A 269 -5.85 18.55 -11.45
N VAL A 270 -4.73 19.26 -11.60
CA VAL A 270 -3.77 19.53 -10.51
C VAL A 270 -4.45 20.23 -9.34
N LEU A 271 -5.23 21.29 -9.60
CA LEU A 271 -5.93 22.02 -8.55
C LEU A 271 -6.91 21.10 -7.80
N THR A 272 -7.66 20.29 -8.55
CA THR A 272 -8.64 19.34 -7.98
C THR A 272 -7.95 18.30 -7.10
N LEU A 273 -6.88 17.68 -7.58
CA LEU A 273 -6.13 16.65 -6.86
C LEU A 273 -5.47 17.21 -5.59
N LYS A 274 -4.86 18.41 -5.65
CA LYS A 274 -4.27 19.06 -4.48
C LYS A 274 -5.32 19.44 -3.43
N ALA A 275 -6.45 19.99 -3.87
CA ALA A 275 -7.54 20.35 -2.98
C ALA A 275 -8.09 19.12 -2.25
N GLU A 276 -8.34 18.02 -2.98
CA GLU A 276 -8.82 16.79 -2.36
C GLU A 276 -7.80 16.17 -1.40
N CYS A 277 -6.53 16.06 -1.81
CA CYS A 277 -5.47 15.52 -0.95
C CYS A 277 -5.39 16.29 0.37
N THR A 278 -5.41 17.63 0.28
CA THR A 278 -5.34 18.51 1.45
C THR A 278 -6.58 18.31 2.33
N VAL A 279 -7.80 18.39 1.76
CA VAL A 279 -9.02 18.27 2.55
C VAL A 279 -9.13 16.90 3.24
N LYS A 280 -8.71 15.81 2.58
CA LYS A 280 -8.85 14.47 3.12
C LYS A 280 -7.73 14.05 4.09
N TYR A 281 -6.51 14.54 3.90
CA TYR A 281 -5.32 13.97 4.56
C TYR A 281 -4.42 15.02 5.26
N VAL A 282 -4.92 16.23 5.53
CA VAL A 282 -4.20 17.23 6.35
C VAL A 282 -3.86 16.64 7.72
N GLY A 283 -2.57 16.67 8.07
CA GLY A 283 -2.06 16.17 9.34
C GLY A 283 -1.64 14.70 9.35
N GLU A 284 -1.82 13.96 8.24
CA GLU A 284 -1.52 12.52 8.15
C GLU A 284 -0.16 12.20 7.51
N GLY A 285 0.71 13.21 7.32
CA GLY A 285 2.05 13.02 6.75
C GLY A 285 2.08 12.66 5.26
N ILE A 286 0.96 12.78 4.55
CA ILE A 286 0.88 12.64 3.09
C ILE A 286 1.31 13.95 2.43
N ALA A 287 2.31 13.90 1.56
CA ALA A 287 2.73 15.06 0.78
C ALA A 287 1.66 15.36 -0.28
N CYS A 288 0.91 16.45 -0.07
CA CYS A 288 -0.06 17.00 -1.03
C CYS A 288 0.57 18.10 -1.92
N GLY A 289 1.90 18.26 -1.86
CA GLY A 289 2.70 19.23 -2.60
C GLY A 289 4.21 19.15 -2.29
N ASP A 290 5.01 19.72 -3.20
CA ASP A 290 6.47 19.83 -3.34
C ASP A 290 7.41 18.63 -3.02
N LYS A 291 8.39 18.46 -3.91
CA LYS A 291 9.18 17.25 -4.23
C LYS A 291 10.04 16.64 -3.10
N ALA A 292 10.13 17.23 -1.91
CA ALA A 292 11.19 16.88 -0.96
C ALA A 292 10.97 15.58 -0.15
N ALA A 293 9.74 15.05 -0.07
CA ALA A 293 9.42 13.93 0.85
C ALA A 293 9.26 12.54 0.20
N ALA A 294 9.34 12.41 -1.13
CA ALA A 294 8.77 11.26 -1.85
C ALA A 294 9.72 10.07 -2.12
N ALA A 295 10.98 10.11 -1.70
CA ALA A 295 11.91 9.01 -1.95
C ALA A 295 11.86 7.97 -0.82
N LYS A 296 11.45 6.72 -1.15
CA LYS A 296 11.66 5.45 -0.41
C LYS A 296 10.41 4.76 0.20
N ASN A 297 9.29 4.78 -0.51
CA ASN A 297 8.13 3.94 -0.17
C ASN A 297 8.07 2.66 -1.04
N GLU A 298 8.94 1.68 -0.78
CA GLU A 298 8.78 0.33 -1.32
C GLU A 298 8.18 -0.63 -0.26
N LEU A 299 7.12 -1.34 -0.65
CA LEU A 299 6.38 -2.31 0.16
C LEU A 299 7.04 -3.69 0.10
N SER A 300 7.17 -4.36 1.25
CA SER A 300 7.64 -5.75 1.35
C SER A 300 6.47 -6.70 1.59
N TYR A 301 6.00 -7.31 0.50
CA TYR A 301 4.94 -8.34 0.49
C TYR A 301 5.40 -9.72 0.99
N GLY A 302 6.70 -9.88 1.28
CA GLY A 302 7.31 -11.19 1.54
C GLY A 302 6.82 -11.90 2.80
N ARG A 303 6.46 -11.14 3.83
CA ARG A 303 6.09 -11.70 5.14
C ARG A 303 4.61 -12.12 5.24
N LEU A 304 3.76 -11.65 4.33
CA LEU A 304 2.33 -11.98 4.30
C LEU A 304 2.11 -13.46 3.98
N LEU A 305 2.88 -14.00 3.04
CA LEU A 305 2.60 -15.34 2.49
C LEU A 305 3.10 -16.46 3.39
N GLN A 306 4.15 -16.23 4.18
CA GLN A 306 4.59 -17.16 5.21
C GLN A 306 3.56 -17.33 6.34
N SER A 307 2.68 -16.34 6.56
CA SER A 307 1.59 -16.43 7.56
C SER A 307 0.30 -17.05 7.02
N LEU A 308 0.23 -17.28 5.70
CA LEU A 308 -0.91 -17.87 5.01
C LEU A 308 -0.60 -19.28 4.48
N ALA A 309 0.63 -19.75 4.66
CA ALA A 309 1.00 -21.14 4.44
C ALA A 309 0.26 -22.03 5.46
N PRO A 310 -0.25 -23.20 5.06
CA PRO A 310 -0.73 -24.20 6.01
C PRO A 310 0.41 -24.73 6.91
#